data_AF-A0A2N7PXM2-F1
#
_entry.id   AF-A0A2N7PXM2-F1
#
_cell.length_a   1.000
_cell.length_b   1.000
_cell.length_c   1.000
_cell.angle_alpha   90.00
_cell.angle_beta   90.00
_cell.angle_gamma   90.00
#
_symmetry.space_group_name_H-M   'P 1'
#
loop_
_entity.id
_entity.type
_entity.pdbx_description
1 polymer ?
#
loop_
_entity_poly.entity_id
_entity_poly.type
_entity_poly.pdbx_seq_one_letter_code
_entity_poly.pdbx_strand_id
1 'polypeptide(L)'
;MKKIYLIAIIIAFMLPINAFADMAQYCSTPPFLSQNVSPNVLILQDVSGSMVWSAYNPDSQGQGYCGDIQSDYDYNGNIANCPSKYNPNQTYEGYFIPNDVYSYDTNNNFWYINNSAIPSSCPKSVFDYNFPYNCNSGQYNSYTGNCLNFLLMSRSDLVKWSMTGGEPQSCAMGNSYSSPQCDPTLNTQDVTNVVLYPSINDYYNYNNSYNYLNVNP
;
A
#
# COMPACT_ATOMS: atom_id res chain seq x y z
N MET A 1 33.85 -54.71 -9.10
CA MET A 1 32.46 -54.23 -9.28
C MET A 1 32.17 -52.90 -8.57
N LYS A 2 32.54 -52.68 -7.29
CA LYS A 2 32.33 -51.39 -6.58
C LYS A 2 32.95 -50.14 -7.22
N LYS A 3 34.11 -50.26 -7.89
CA LYS A 3 34.79 -49.11 -8.54
C LYS A 3 34.09 -48.60 -9.80
N ILE A 4 33.27 -49.44 -10.46
CA ILE A 4 32.53 -49.07 -11.67
C ILE A 4 31.33 -48.18 -11.32
N TYR A 5 30.65 -48.45 -10.21
CA TYR A 5 29.54 -47.62 -9.72
C TYR A 5 30.00 -46.21 -9.29
N LEU A 6 31.23 -46.10 -8.78
CA LEU A 6 31.79 -44.82 -8.34
C LEU A 6 32.12 -43.88 -9.52
N ILE A 7 32.58 -44.46 -10.63
CA ILE A 7 32.86 -43.72 -11.88
C ILE A 7 31.55 -43.26 -12.53
N ALA A 8 30.49 -44.09 -12.50
CA ALA A 8 29.17 -43.72 -13.03
C ALA A 8 28.54 -42.53 -12.27
N ILE A 9 28.73 -42.45 -10.95
CA ILE A 9 28.22 -41.35 -10.12
C ILE A 9 28.96 -40.04 -10.39
N ILE A 10 30.28 -40.08 -10.62
CA ILE A 10 31.09 -38.89 -10.94
C ILE A 10 30.75 -38.34 -12.33
N ILE A 11 30.46 -39.20 -13.30
CA ILE A 11 30.05 -38.79 -14.65
C ILE A 11 28.65 -38.15 -14.64
N ALA A 12 27.73 -38.65 -13.80
CA ALA A 12 26.40 -38.06 -13.65
C ALA A 12 26.44 -36.64 -13.04
N PHE A 13 27.45 -36.31 -12.24
CA PHE A 13 27.64 -34.98 -11.64
C PHE A 13 28.34 -33.96 -12.55
N MET A 14 28.94 -34.41 -13.66
CA MET A 14 29.66 -33.56 -14.62
C MET A 14 28.80 -33.10 -15.81
N LEU A 15 27.53 -33.50 -15.86
CA LEU A 15 26.60 -33.02 -16.89
C LEU A 15 26.12 -31.60 -16.53
N PRO A 16 26.42 -30.58 -17.35
CA PRO A 16 25.91 -29.24 -17.12
C PRO A 16 24.39 -29.23 -17.30
N ILE A 17 23.67 -29.17 -16.19
CA ILE A 17 22.25 -28.82 -16.16
C ILE A 17 22.16 -27.34 -16.51
N ASN A 18 21.98 -27.04 -17.80
CA ASN A 18 21.58 -25.71 -18.23
C ASN A 18 20.16 -25.47 -17.74
N ALA A 19 20.03 -24.82 -16.58
CA ALA A 19 18.78 -24.23 -16.15
C ALA A 19 18.55 -22.98 -17.01
N PHE A 20 17.94 -23.15 -18.18
CA PHE A 20 17.38 -22.03 -18.90
C PHE A 20 16.15 -21.56 -18.10
N ALA A 21 16.21 -20.33 -17.58
CA ALA A 21 15.01 -19.64 -17.14
C ALA A 21 14.16 -19.39 -18.39
N ASP A 22 13.18 -20.26 -18.64
CA ASP A 22 12.25 -20.12 -19.74
C ASP A 22 11.29 -18.95 -19.43
N MET A 23 11.34 -17.91 -20.26
CA MET A 23 10.50 -16.71 -20.13
C MET A 23 9.08 -16.93 -20.66
N ALA A 24 8.73 -18.15 -21.10
CA ALA A 24 7.44 -18.46 -21.71
C ALA A 24 6.22 -18.09 -20.82
N GLN A 25 6.37 -18.05 -19.50
CA GLN A 25 5.24 -17.79 -18.59
C GLN A 25 4.86 -16.31 -18.41
N TYR A 26 5.67 -15.36 -18.88
CA TYR A 26 5.38 -13.91 -18.71
C TYR A 26 5.49 -13.07 -19.99
N CYS A 27 5.93 -13.66 -21.10
CA CYS A 27 6.07 -12.95 -22.37
C CYS A 27 4.82 -13.09 -23.25
N SER A 28 3.84 -12.21 -23.07
CA SER A 28 2.90 -11.91 -24.15
C SER A 28 3.65 -11.14 -25.24
N THR A 29 4.27 -11.84 -26.18
CA THR A 29 4.93 -11.21 -27.33
C THR A 29 3.87 -10.66 -28.29
N PRO A 30 3.78 -9.33 -28.47
CA PRO A 30 2.84 -8.74 -29.43
C PRO A 30 3.19 -9.24 -30.85
N PRO A 31 2.19 -9.52 -31.71
CA PRO A 31 2.39 -10.12 -33.04
C PRO A 31 3.14 -9.23 -34.05
N PHE A 32 3.65 -8.07 -33.62
CA PHE A 32 4.38 -7.11 -34.45
C PHE A 32 5.89 -7.11 -34.21
N LEU A 33 6.40 -7.82 -33.20
CA LEU A 33 7.83 -7.87 -32.90
C LEU A 33 8.48 -9.05 -33.64
N SER A 34 9.38 -8.76 -34.57
CA SER A 34 10.12 -9.74 -35.38
C SER A 34 11.35 -10.34 -34.68
N GLN A 35 11.80 -9.74 -33.58
CA GLN A 35 12.89 -10.27 -32.75
C GLN A 35 12.56 -10.09 -31.27
N ASN A 36 12.84 -11.15 -30.49
CA ASN A 36 12.67 -11.15 -29.05
C ASN A 36 13.90 -10.47 -28.40
N VAL A 37 13.75 -9.22 -27.98
CA VAL A 37 14.76 -8.49 -27.20
C VAL A 37 14.28 -8.38 -25.76
N SER A 38 15.18 -8.53 -24.79
CA SER A 38 14.84 -8.26 -23.39
C SER A 38 14.31 -6.83 -23.27
N PRO A 39 13.08 -6.62 -22.76
CA PRO A 39 12.53 -5.29 -22.63
C PRO A 39 13.35 -4.51 -21.59
N ASN A 40 13.88 -3.36 -21.97
CA ASN A 40 14.38 -2.38 -21.02
C ASN A 40 13.20 -1.51 -20.60
N VAL A 41 12.71 -1.69 -19.37
CA VAL A 41 11.64 -0.84 -18.81
C VAL A 41 12.29 0.32 -18.06
N LEU A 42 12.04 1.55 -18.52
CA LEU A 42 12.39 2.77 -17.79
C LEU A 42 11.09 3.40 -17.29
N ILE A 43 10.95 3.50 -15.96
CA ILE A 43 9.83 4.18 -15.31
C ILE A 43 10.31 5.56 -14.89
N LEU A 44 9.64 6.59 -15.39
CA LEU A 44 9.84 7.98 -14.98
C LEU A 44 8.63 8.40 -14.16
N GLN A 45 8.83 8.68 -12.88
CA GLN A 45 7.79 9.07 -11.94
C GLN A 45 7.88 10.57 -11.65
N ASP A 46 6.74 11.26 -11.65
CA ASP A 46 6.66 12.65 -11.18
C ASP A 46 6.95 12.71 -9.67
N VAL A 47 7.78 13.69 -9.28
CA VAL A 47 8.17 13.97 -7.89
C VAL A 47 7.69 15.34 -7.44
N SER A 48 6.82 16.00 -8.21
CA SER A 48 6.20 17.26 -7.84
C SER A 48 5.38 17.12 -6.56
N GLY A 49 5.18 18.24 -5.84
CA GLY A 49 4.37 18.26 -4.61
C GLY A 49 2.93 17.76 -4.81
N SER A 50 2.42 17.78 -6.05
CA SER A 50 1.08 17.26 -6.34
C SER A 50 0.95 15.75 -6.14
N MET A 51 2.07 15.02 -6.10
CA MET A 51 2.10 13.58 -5.89
C MET A 51 1.95 13.17 -4.42
N VAL A 52 2.14 14.08 -3.46
CA VAL A 52 1.90 13.80 -2.03
C VAL A 52 0.46 14.10 -1.59
N TRP A 53 -0.34 14.70 -2.47
CA TRP A 53 -1.75 14.99 -2.20
C TRP A 53 -2.58 13.72 -2.16
N SER A 54 -3.72 13.79 -1.49
CA SER A 54 -4.68 12.71 -1.39
C SER A 54 -5.09 12.22 -2.77
N ALA A 55 -5.13 10.90 -2.91
CA ALA A 55 -5.63 10.25 -4.11
C ALA A 55 -7.16 10.31 -4.22
N TYR A 56 -7.86 10.27 -3.09
CA TYR A 56 -9.31 10.11 -3.06
C TYR A 56 -10.06 11.20 -2.30
N ASN A 57 -9.41 11.93 -1.40
CA ASN A 57 -10.03 12.93 -0.55
C ASN A 57 -9.20 14.23 -0.48
N PRO A 58 -9.00 14.92 -1.62
CA PRO A 58 -8.28 16.20 -1.64
C PRO A 58 -9.10 17.31 -0.97
N ASP A 59 -8.48 18.46 -0.75
CA ASP A 59 -9.11 19.69 -0.30
C ASP A 59 -10.05 20.31 -1.36
N SER A 60 -10.77 21.37 -1.00
CA SER A 60 -11.69 22.09 -1.89
C SER A 60 -11.03 22.74 -3.13
N GLN A 61 -9.70 22.82 -3.20
CA GLN A 61 -8.94 23.27 -4.38
C GLN A 61 -8.36 22.08 -5.20
N GLY A 62 -8.62 20.84 -4.78
CA GLY A 62 -8.07 19.63 -5.42
C GLY A 62 -6.61 19.34 -5.06
N GLN A 63 -6.12 19.94 -3.98
CA GLN A 63 -4.76 19.82 -3.43
C GLN A 63 -4.79 19.11 -2.08
N GLY A 64 -3.62 18.81 -1.51
CA GLY A 64 -3.50 18.34 -0.13
C GLY A 64 -4.46 17.21 0.28
N TYR A 65 -5.05 17.36 1.46
CA TYR A 65 -6.09 16.48 2.01
C TYR A 65 -7.27 17.33 2.45
N CYS A 66 -8.49 16.81 2.37
CA CYS A 66 -9.63 17.56 2.89
C CYS A 66 -9.40 17.93 4.35
N GLY A 67 -9.62 19.20 4.72
CA GLY A 67 -9.39 19.76 6.03
C GLY A 67 -8.02 20.42 6.21
N ASP A 68 -7.16 20.48 5.18
CA ASP A 68 -5.88 21.20 5.26
C ASP A 68 -6.07 22.72 5.16
N ILE A 69 -7.04 23.16 4.36
CA ILE A 69 -7.31 24.58 4.14
C ILE A 69 -8.59 25.05 4.82
N GLN A 70 -8.62 26.34 5.15
CA GLN A 70 -9.75 26.96 5.85
C GLN A 70 -11.08 26.85 5.08
N SER A 71 -11.06 26.80 3.74
CA SER A 71 -12.28 26.67 2.93
C SER A 71 -12.96 25.30 3.05
N ASP A 72 -12.29 24.30 3.62
CA ASP A 72 -12.87 22.98 3.86
C ASP A 72 -13.79 22.95 5.09
N TYR A 73 -13.71 23.99 5.93
CA TYR A 73 -14.48 24.11 7.17
C TYR A 73 -15.74 24.96 6.98
N ASP A 74 -16.81 24.59 7.68
CA ASP A 74 -17.99 25.44 7.85
C ASP A 74 -17.75 26.58 8.86
N TYR A 75 -18.76 27.44 9.03
CA TYR A 75 -18.69 28.56 9.97
C TYR A 75 -18.59 28.11 11.45
N ASN A 76 -18.88 26.85 11.75
CA ASN A 76 -18.75 26.25 13.09
C ASN A 76 -17.39 25.58 13.30
N GLY A 77 -16.50 25.59 12.30
CA GLY A 77 -15.20 24.93 12.37
C GLY A 77 -15.27 23.41 12.15
N ASN A 78 -16.34 22.88 11.56
CA ASN A 78 -16.43 21.47 11.16
C ASN A 78 -16.01 21.28 9.71
N ILE A 79 -15.30 20.19 9.42
CA ILE A 79 -14.99 19.78 8.04
C ILE A 79 -16.30 19.49 7.30
N ALA A 80 -16.57 20.24 6.23
CA ALA A 80 -17.85 20.23 5.53
C ALA A 80 -17.71 20.30 4.01
N ASN A 81 -16.68 20.96 3.48
CA ASN A 81 -16.55 21.25 2.06
C ASN A 81 -15.50 20.37 1.35
N CYS A 82 -15.45 19.08 1.71
CA CYS A 82 -14.64 18.12 0.95
C CYS A 82 -15.26 17.91 -0.44
N PRO A 83 -14.48 17.94 -1.53
CA PRO A 83 -14.97 17.66 -2.88
C PRO A 83 -15.40 16.20 -3.06
N SER A 84 -14.84 15.29 -2.26
CA SER A 84 -15.13 13.85 -2.30
C SER A 84 -15.74 13.39 -0.98
N LYS A 85 -16.58 12.36 -1.05
CA LYS A 85 -17.19 11.73 0.12
C LYS A 85 -16.95 10.23 0.04
N TYR A 86 -16.54 9.64 1.15
CA TYR A 86 -16.42 8.19 1.26
C TYR A 86 -17.72 7.48 0.87
N ASN A 87 -17.63 6.53 -0.06
CA ASN A 87 -18.72 5.68 -0.47
C ASN A 87 -18.41 4.22 -0.09
N PRO A 88 -19.14 3.62 0.87
CA PRO A 88 -18.87 2.24 1.31
C PRO A 88 -19.13 1.19 0.22
N ASN A 89 -19.86 1.53 -0.85
CA ASN A 89 -20.10 0.63 -1.99
C ASN A 89 -19.01 0.72 -3.08
N GLN A 90 -18.03 1.61 -2.90
CA GLN A 90 -16.87 1.74 -3.78
C GLN A 90 -15.66 1.14 -3.06
N THR A 91 -14.92 0.29 -3.77
CA THR A 91 -13.60 -0.17 -3.33
C THR A 91 -12.56 0.90 -3.66
N TYR A 92 -11.85 1.36 -2.64
CA TYR A 92 -10.70 2.24 -2.75
C TYR A 92 -9.44 1.38 -2.66
N GLU A 93 -8.60 1.48 -3.70
CA GLU A 93 -7.36 0.73 -3.78
C GLU A 93 -6.27 1.35 -2.90
N GLY A 94 -5.34 0.52 -2.45
CA GLY A 94 -4.20 0.99 -1.67
C GLY A 94 -3.61 -0.08 -0.77
N TYR A 95 -2.76 0.35 0.15
CA TYR A 95 -2.01 -0.56 1.01
C TYR A 95 -2.89 -1.41 1.93
N PHE A 96 -4.07 -0.91 2.29
CA PHE A 96 -4.97 -1.59 3.23
C PHE A 96 -5.91 -2.53 2.48
N ILE A 97 -6.09 -3.76 2.99
CA ILE A 97 -7.03 -4.72 2.43
C ILE A 97 -8.45 -4.20 2.70
N PRO A 98 -9.30 -3.96 1.67
CA PRO A 98 -10.56 -3.23 1.85
C PRO A 98 -11.50 -3.79 2.92
N ASN A 99 -11.54 -5.12 3.05
CA ASN A 99 -12.47 -5.84 3.94
C ASN A 99 -11.92 -6.10 5.35
N ASP A 100 -10.62 -5.93 5.58
CA ASP A 100 -10.01 -6.13 6.89
C ASP A 100 -10.22 -4.91 7.78
N VAL A 101 -10.15 -5.11 9.09
CA VAL A 101 -10.27 -4.05 10.08
C VAL A 101 -8.90 -3.77 10.68
N TYR A 102 -8.57 -2.49 10.80
CA TYR A 102 -7.29 -2.01 11.28
C TYR A 102 -7.44 -1.16 12.53
N SER A 103 -6.56 -1.39 13.50
CA SER A 103 -6.40 -0.55 14.70
C SER A 103 -5.08 0.21 14.62
N TYR A 104 -5.03 1.37 15.28
CA TYR A 104 -3.82 2.20 15.33
C TYR A 104 -2.98 1.88 16.58
N ASP A 105 -1.71 1.56 16.39
CA ASP A 105 -0.71 1.47 17.46
C ASP A 105 -0.03 2.83 17.64
N THR A 106 -0.30 3.47 18.76
CA THR A 106 0.19 4.81 19.12
C THR A 106 1.64 4.84 19.53
N ASN A 107 2.17 3.73 20.02
CA ASN A 107 3.56 3.67 20.50
C ASN A 107 4.51 3.64 19.30
N ASN A 108 4.06 3.01 18.22
CA ASN A 108 4.89 2.74 17.05
C ASN A 108 4.41 3.48 15.78
N ASN A 109 3.30 4.21 15.88
CA ASN A 109 2.69 5.03 14.83
C ASN A 109 2.38 4.25 13.54
N PHE A 110 1.71 3.10 13.68
CA PHE A 110 1.29 2.30 12.53
C PHE A 110 -0.09 1.67 12.70
N TRP A 111 -0.67 1.29 11.58
CA TRP A 111 -1.91 0.53 11.51
C TRP A 111 -1.62 -0.97 11.42
N TYR A 112 -2.34 -1.77 12.18
CA TYR A 112 -2.23 -3.23 12.15
C TYR A 112 -3.59 -3.89 12.01
N ILE A 113 -3.61 -5.08 11.42
CA ILE A 113 -4.82 -5.86 11.24
C ILE A 113 -5.34 -6.31 12.61
N ASN A 114 -6.57 -5.94 12.91
CA ASN A 114 -7.32 -6.33 14.08
C ASN A 114 -8.76 -6.69 13.68
N ASN A 115 -8.92 -7.86 13.07
CA ASN A 115 -10.21 -8.35 12.58
C ASN A 115 -11.25 -8.64 13.68
N SER A 116 -10.86 -8.55 14.95
CA SER A 116 -11.78 -8.66 16.09
C SER A 116 -12.37 -7.31 16.52
N ALA A 117 -11.81 -6.19 16.05
CA ALA A 117 -12.34 -4.86 16.36
C ALA A 117 -13.62 -4.56 15.58
N ILE A 118 -14.51 -3.78 16.18
CA ILE A 118 -15.68 -3.23 15.48
C ILE A 118 -15.22 -1.94 14.79
N PRO A 119 -15.31 -1.84 13.46
CA PRO A 119 -14.89 -0.64 12.75
C PRO A 119 -15.86 0.52 13.01
N SER A 120 -15.30 1.68 13.33
CA SER A 120 -16.02 2.95 13.41
C SER A 120 -16.43 3.42 12.02
N SER A 121 -17.44 4.31 11.95
CA SER A 121 -17.81 4.96 10.69
C SER A 121 -16.63 5.74 10.12
N CYS A 122 -16.43 5.66 8.80
CA CYS A 122 -15.36 6.41 8.15
C CYS A 122 -15.55 7.92 8.35
N PRO A 123 -14.58 8.64 8.94
CA PRO A 123 -14.68 10.09 9.11
C PRO A 123 -14.59 10.81 7.76
N LYS A 124 -14.93 12.10 7.76
CA LYS A 124 -14.87 12.91 6.54
C LYS A 124 -13.44 13.15 6.07
N SER A 125 -12.49 13.12 6.99
CA SER A 125 -11.10 13.49 6.77
C SER A 125 -10.20 12.89 7.85
N VAL A 126 -8.92 12.84 7.52
CA VAL A 126 -7.77 12.65 8.38
C VAL A 126 -7.64 13.68 9.51
N PHE A 127 -8.18 14.88 9.34
CA PHE A 127 -8.21 15.96 10.33
C PHE A 127 -9.51 16.01 11.13
N ASP A 128 -10.40 15.03 10.94
CA ASP A 128 -11.60 14.91 11.75
C ASP A 128 -11.21 14.67 13.22
N TYR A 129 -11.90 15.34 14.14
CA TYR A 129 -11.63 15.29 15.57
C TYR A 129 -11.69 13.88 16.18
N ASN A 130 -12.35 12.93 15.51
CA ASN A 130 -12.41 11.53 15.93
C ASN A 130 -11.40 10.63 15.20
N PHE A 131 -10.44 11.15 14.44
CA PHE A 131 -9.46 10.35 13.69
C PHE A 131 -8.01 10.54 14.18
N PRO A 132 -7.23 9.45 14.36
CA PRO A 132 -7.70 8.11 14.70
C PRO A 132 -8.21 8.04 16.16
N TYR A 133 -7.98 9.10 16.95
CA TYR A 133 -8.34 9.15 18.37
C TYR A 133 -9.70 9.81 18.58
N ASN A 134 -10.59 9.13 19.30
CA ASN A 134 -11.84 9.69 19.79
C ASN A 134 -11.67 10.18 21.22
N CYS A 135 -11.41 11.47 21.32
CA CYS A 135 -11.47 12.32 22.50
C CYS A 135 -12.71 12.16 23.42
N ASN A 136 -13.89 11.83 22.90
CA ASN A 136 -15.11 11.70 23.70
C ASN A 136 -15.13 10.37 24.44
N SER A 137 -14.63 9.30 23.81
CA SER A 137 -14.51 7.98 24.43
C SER A 137 -13.15 7.75 25.09
N GLY A 138 -12.15 8.58 24.80
CA GLY A 138 -10.77 8.40 25.25
C GLY A 138 -10.06 7.20 24.60
N GLN A 139 -10.50 6.80 23.40
CA GLN A 139 -10.04 5.56 22.75
C GLN A 139 -9.70 5.79 21.27
N TYR A 140 -8.80 4.95 20.74
CA TYR A 140 -8.48 4.94 19.31
C TYR A 140 -9.53 4.12 18.56
N ASN A 141 -10.05 4.71 17.49
CA ASN A 141 -10.97 4.06 16.59
C ASN A 141 -10.24 3.03 15.72
N SER A 142 -10.96 1.98 15.36
CA SER A 142 -10.55 1.05 14.31
C SER A 142 -11.36 1.33 13.05
N TYR A 143 -10.79 1.10 11.88
CA TYR A 143 -11.45 1.38 10.60
C TYR A 143 -11.24 0.23 9.64
N THR A 144 -12.16 0.09 8.68
CA THR A 144 -11.95 -0.84 7.56
C THR A 144 -10.80 -0.35 6.69
N GLY A 145 -10.08 -1.28 6.05
CA GLY A 145 -9.03 -0.92 5.10
C GLY A 145 -9.56 -0.06 3.95
N ASN A 146 -10.81 -0.27 3.51
CA ASN A 146 -11.42 0.55 2.47
C ASN A 146 -11.52 2.03 2.88
N CYS A 147 -11.84 2.29 4.15
CA CYS A 147 -11.88 3.64 4.71
C CYS A 147 -10.47 4.24 4.80
N LEU A 148 -9.50 3.47 5.28
CA LEU A 148 -8.11 3.93 5.39
C LEU A 148 -7.49 4.23 4.03
N ASN A 149 -7.80 3.43 3.00
CA ASN A 149 -7.37 3.72 1.63
C ASN A 149 -7.93 5.06 1.15
N PHE A 150 -9.22 5.32 1.35
CA PHE A 150 -9.84 6.60 1.01
C PHE A 150 -9.19 7.80 1.72
N LEU A 151 -8.87 7.65 3.01
CA LEU A 151 -8.36 8.75 3.83
C LEU A 151 -6.87 9.01 3.67
N LEU A 152 -6.06 7.96 3.60
CA LEU A 152 -4.61 8.05 3.82
C LEU A 152 -3.78 7.92 2.55
N MET A 153 -4.34 7.41 1.45
CA MET A 153 -3.54 7.18 0.24
C MET A 153 -3.21 8.50 -0.44
N SER A 154 -1.91 8.77 -0.64
CA SER A 154 -1.46 9.78 -1.59
C SER A 154 -1.44 9.24 -3.02
N ARG A 155 -1.35 10.14 -3.99
CA ARG A 155 -1.16 9.74 -5.40
C ARG A 155 0.12 8.93 -5.59
N SER A 156 1.19 9.29 -4.89
CA SER A 156 2.45 8.54 -4.91
C SER A 156 2.34 7.16 -4.27
N ASP A 157 1.50 7.01 -3.25
CA ASP A 157 1.24 5.72 -2.62
C ASP A 157 0.47 4.79 -3.55
N LEU A 158 -0.46 5.30 -4.35
CA LEU A 158 -1.12 4.49 -5.39
C LEU A 158 -0.15 4.05 -6.49
N VAL A 159 0.83 4.89 -6.86
CA VAL A 159 1.87 4.46 -7.80
C VAL A 159 2.68 3.32 -7.19
N LYS A 160 3.17 3.46 -5.95
CA LYS A 160 3.90 2.40 -5.26
C LYS A 160 3.08 1.12 -5.14
N TRP A 161 1.83 1.23 -4.74
CA TRP A 161 0.89 0.12 -4.65
C TRP A 161 0.72 -0.59 -5.99
N SER A 162 0.44 0.15 -7.07
CA SER A 162 0.27 -0.44 -8.40
C SER A 162 1.55 -1.10 -8.95
N MET A 163 2.72 -0.60 -8.56
CA MET A 163 4.03 -1.16 -8.96
C MET A 163 4.46 -2.37 -8.14
N THR A 164 4.07 -2.44 -6.87
CA THR A 164 4.34 -3.60 -6.00
C THR A 164 3.41 -4.76 -6.30
N GLY A 165 2.27 -4.48 -6.97
CA GLY A 165 1.35 -5.48 -7.49
C GLY A 165 0.35 -5.98 -6.45
N GLY A 166 -0.45 -6.96 -6.85
CA GLY A 166 -1.39 -7.68 -5.97
C GLY A 166 -0.94 -9.13 -5.73
N GLU A 167 -1.66 -9.82 -4.84
CA GLU A 167 -1.45 -11.25 -4.62
C GLU A 167 -1.59 -12.05 -5.93
N PRO A 168 -0.67 -12.98 -6.25
CA PRO A 168 -0.77 -13.80 -7.43
C PRO A 168 -2.02 -14.69 -7.35
N GLN A 169 -2.73 -14.85 -8.47
CA GLN A 169 -3.92 -15.73 -8.58
C GLN A 169 -3.65 -17.16 -8.05
N SER A 170 -2.39 -17.61 -8.09
CA SER A 170 -1.92 -18.83 -7.43
C SER A 170 -0.44 -18.74 -7.06
N CYS A 171 -0.07 -19.26 -5.88
CA CYS A 171 1.31 -19.52 -5.49
C CYS A 171 1.85 -20.79 -6.14
N ALA A 172 3.05 -20.73 -6.73
CA ALA A 172 3.74 -21.95 -7.12
C ALA A 172 4.14 -22.76 -5.87
N MET A 173 3.98 -24.09 -5.94
CA MET A 173 4.45 -25.11 -4.97
C MET A 173 3.60 -25.41 -3.73
N GLY A 174 2.28 -25.57 -3.86
CA GLY A 174 1.45 -26.18 -2.80
C GLY A 174 1.37 -25.37 -1.49
N ASN A 175 1.92 -24.17 -1.50
CA ASN A 175 1.77 -23.19 -0.45
C ASN A 175 0.41 -22.52 -0.65
N SER A 176 -0.46 -22.62 0.36
CA SER A 176 -1.67 -21.80 0.46
C SER A 176 -1.29 -20.31 0.42
N TYR A 177 -2.24 -19.44 0.06
CA TYR A 177 -2.08 -17.97 0.01
C TYR A 177 -1.41 -17.38 1.27
N SER A 178 -1.43 -18.11 2.38
CA SER A 178 -0.65 -17.92 3.61
C SER A 178 0.89 -17.90 3.49
N SER A 179 1.49 -17.88 2.30
CA SER A 179 2.95 -17.88 2.15
C SER A 179 3.52 -16.46 1.98
N PRO A 180 4.49 -16.06 2.84
CA PRO A 180 5.28 -14.82 2.72
C PRO A 180 5.84 -14.51 1.34
N GLN A 181 6.01 -15.54 0.50
CA GLN A 181 6.61 -15.44 -0.84
C GLN A 181 5.60 -15.00 -1.90
N CYS A 182 4.30 -15.13 -1.63
CA CYS A 182 3.24 -14.80 -2.57
C CYS A 182 2.45 -13.58 -2.16
N ASP A 183 2.29 -13.41 -0.86
CA ASP A 183 1.73 -12.20 -0.30
C ASP A 183 2.79 -11.57 0.59
N PRO A 184 3.43 -10.47 0.15
CA PRO A 184 4.40 -9.75 0.97
C PRO A 184 3.77 -9.20 2.26
N THR A 185 2.45 -9.08 2.36
CA THR A 185 1.74 -8.74 3.59
C THR A 185 1.65 -9.91 4.58
N LEU A 186 1.83 -11.15 4.12
CA LEU A 186 1.85 -12.34 4.98
C LEU A 186 3.26 -12.77 5.42
N ASN A 187 4.31 -12.04 4.99
CA ASN A 187 5.66 -12.21 5.52
C ASN A 187 5.78 -11.68 6.97
N THR A 188 5.12 -12.38 7.87
CA THR A 188 5.09 -12.08 9.30
C THR A 188 6.29 -12.63 10.07
N GLN A 189 7.11 -13.48 9.42
CA GLN A 189 8.28 -14.12 10.04
C GLN A 189 9.49 -13.17 10.13
N ASP A 190 9.58 -12.18 9.23
CA ASP A 190 10.52 -11.05 9.36
C ASP A 190 9.86 -9.75 9.85
N VAL A 191 8.53 -9.69 9.90
CA VAL A 191 7.81 -8.52 10.39
C VAL A 191 6.60 -8.95 11.20
N THR A 192 6.74 -9.00 12.52
CA THR A 192 5.62 -9.20 13.45
C THR A 192 4.54 -8.11 13.38
N ASN A 193 4.64 -7.14 12.46
CA ASN A 193 3.69 -6.08 12.18
C ASN A 193 3.86 -5.67 10.72
N VAL A 194 2.87 -5.87 9.84
CA VAL A 194 2.89 -5.20 8.52
C VAL A 194 2.71 -3.71 8.79
N VAL A 195 3.82 -2.97 8.73
CA VAL A 195 3.82 -1.55 9.05
C VAL A 195 3.45 -0.76 7.80
N LEU A 196 2.16 -0.45 7.64
CA LEU A 196 1.68 0.38 6.55
C LEU A 196 1.87 1.86 6.92
N TYR A 197 2.88 2.50 6.32
CA TYR A 197 3.18 3.92 6.46
C TYR A 197 2.70 4.69 5.22
N PRO A 198 1.43 5.15 5.18
CA PRO A 198 1.02 6.11 4.17
C PRO A 198 1.83 7.40 4.33
N SER A 199 2.09 8.09 3.22
CA SER A 199 2.99 9.27 3.22
C SER A 199 2.51 10.41 4.12
N ILE A 200 1.25 10.40 4.50
CA ILE A 200 0.67 11.36 5.43
C ILE A 200 1.15 11.18 6.88
N ASN A 201 1.72 10.03 7.27
CA ASN A 201 2.14 9.79 8.66
C ASN A 201 3.21 10.79 9.16
N ASP A 202 4.03 11.37 8.27
CA ASP A 202 4.98 12.44 8.63
C ASP A 202 4.31 13.77 9.00
N TYR A 203 3.05 13.97 8.57
CA TYR A 203 2.23 15.14 8.91
C TYR A 203 1.60 15.04 10.31
N TYR A 204 1.41 13.82 10.84
CA TYR A 204 0.78 13.57 12.15
C TYR A 204 1.69 13.76 13.36
N ASN A 205 2.92 14.24 13.16
CA ASN A 205 3.79 14.56 14.29
C ASN A 205 3.19 15.75 15.04
N TYR A 206 2.58 15.51 16.21
CA TYR A 206 1.91 16.51 17.05
C TYR A 206 2.81 17.70 17.44
N ASN A 207 4.13 17.58 17.23
CA ASN A 207 5.12 18.63 17.44
C ASN A 207 5.45 19.46 16.19
N ASN A 208 4.95 19.10 15.00
CA ASN A 208 5.02 19.92 13.81
C ASN A 208 3.81 20.85 13.80
N SER A 209 3.95 21.99 14.49
CA SER A 209 3.24 23.21 14.11
C SER A 209 3.36 23.35 12.60
N TYR A 210 2.23 23.41 11.89
CA TYR A 210 2.09 23.69 10.45
C TYR A 210 3.22 24.55 9.88
N ASN A 211 4.34 23.93 9.52
CA ASN A 211 5.34 24.54 8.69
C ASN A 211 4.98 24.05 7.30
N TYR A 212 4.01 24.75 6.70
CA TYR A 212 3.94 24.86 5.26
C TYR A 212 5.37 25.04 4.78
N LEU A 213 5.91 24.05 4.06
CA LEU A 213 7.13 24.25 3.29
C LEU A 213 6.79 25.39 2.35
N ASN A 214 7.28 26.57 2.71
CA ASN A 214 7.32 27.74 1.87
C ASN A 214 8.26 27.39 0.70
N VAL A 215 7.74 26.68 -0.28
CA VAL A 215 8.40 26.51 -1.57
C VAL A 215 8.10 27.80 -2.33
N ASN A 216 8.86 28.85 -1.99
CA ASN A 216 9.08 29.94 -2.93
C ASN A 216 9.84 29.36 -4.14
N PRO A 217 9.56 29.86 -5.37
CA PRO A 217 9.93 29.24 -6.64
C PRO A 217 11.43 29.03 -6.85
#